data_AF-A0A8X6KP36-F1
#
_entry.id   AF-A0A8X6KP36-F1
#
_cell.length_a   1.000
_cell.length_b   1.000
_cell.length_c   1.000
_cell.angle_alpha   90.00
_cell.angle_beta   90.00
_cell.angle_gamma   90.00
#
_symmetry.space_group_name_H-M   'P 1'
#
loop_
_entity.id
_entity.type
_entity.pdbx_description
1 polymer ?
#
loop_
_entity_poly.entity_id
_entity_poly.type
_entity_poly.pdbx_seq_one_letter_code
_entity_poly.pdbx_strand_id
1 'polypeptide(L)'
;MDNLEKFPVAAEILETDFYVDDLVSGVSNIESGKEVQKQPIELLSCASMKLNKWSSNCKDMLQELPYEAQGYHFDRDEEKVKTLGLIWNPKHDIF
;
A
#
# COMPACT_ATOMS: atom_id res chain seq x y z
N MET A 1 -18.14 7.56 -12.88
CA MET A 1 -17.99 6.10 -12.99
C MET A 1 -16.82 5.71 -13.89
N ASP A 2 -16.29 6.63 -14.70
CA ASP A 2 -15.31 6.34 -15.78
C ASP A 2 -13.87 6.02 -15.37
N ASN A 3 -13.51 6.18 -14.08
CA ASN A 3 -12.13 5.90 -13.64
C ASN A 3 -11.94 4.44 -13.21
N LEU A 4 -12.98 3.76 -12.73
CA LEU A 4 -12.90 2.35 -12.31
C LEU A 4 -12.68 1.41 -13.50
N GLU A 5 -13.25 1.72 -14.67
CA GLU A 5 -13.01 0.97 -15.92
C GLU A 5 -11.57 1.12 -16.44
N LYS A 6 -10.88 2.21 -16.08
CA LYS A 6 -9.48 2.46 -16.46
C LYS A 6 -8.48 1.80 -15.53
N PHE A 7 -8.90 1.49 -14.30
CA PHE A 7 -8.07 0.92 -13.24
C PHE A 7 -8.74 -0.33 -12.66
N PRO A 8 -8.81 -1.44 -13.42
CA PRO A 8 -9.55 -2.63 -13.01
C PRO A 8 -8.98 -3.27 -11.73
N VAL A 9 -7.66 -3.18 -11.49
CA VAL A 9 -7.03 -3.71 -10.27
C VAL A 9 -7.38 -2.82 -9.08
N ALA A 10 -7.34 -1.49 -9.24
CA ALA A 10 -7.78 -0.61 -8.17
C ALA A 10 -9.27 -0.77 -7.86
N ALA A 11 -10.11 -1.03 -8.87
CA ALA A 11 -11.53 -1.25 -8.65
C ALA A 11 -11.79 -2.49 -7.78
N GLU A 12 -11.13 -3.61 -8.07
CA GLU A 12 -11.22 -4.83 -7.26
C GLU A 12 -10.74 -4.57 -5.82
N ILE A 13 -9.58 -3.92 -5.67
CA ILE A 13 -8.95 -3.67 -4.38
C ILE A 13 -9.72 -2.67 -3.52
N LEU A 14 -10.36 -1.67 -4.12
CA LEU A 14 -11.22 -0.75 -3.39
C LEU A 14 -12.45 -1.47 -2.80
N GLU A 15 -12.89 -2.56 -3.40
CA GLU A 15 -14.01 -3.37 -2.90
C GLU A 15 -13.59 -4.41 -1.87
N THR A 16 -12.39 -5.01 -2.01
CA THR A 16 -11.97 -6.14 -1.17
C THR A 16 -10.99 -5.78 -0.06
N ASP A 17 -10.13 -4.80 -0.29
CA ASP A 17 -8.89 -4.59 0.49
C ASP A 17 -8.86 -3.20 1.17
N PHE A 18 -9.89 -2.38 0.94
CA PHE A 18 -10.04 -1.08 1.59
C PHE A 18 -10.85 -1.22 2.88
N TYR A 19 -10.20 -0.92 4.01
CA TYR A 19 -10.85 -0.85 5.32
C TYR A 19 -10.89 0.60 5.80
N VAL A 20 -12.01 1.26 5.55
CA VAL A 20 -12.24 2.68 5.88
C VAL A 20 -11.18 3.59 5.24
N ASP A 21 -10.11 3.91 5.97
CA ASP A 21 -9.00 4.78 5.52
C ASP A 21 -7.72 3.98 5.21
N ASP A 22 -7.65 2.71 5.60
CA ASP A 22 -6.49 1.84 5.43
C ASP A 22 -6.67 0.93 4.20
N LEU A 23 -5.70 0.96 3.29
CA LEU A 23 -5.57 -0.01 2.21
C LEU A 23 -4.60 -1.10 2.63
N VAL A 24 -5.08 -2.34 2.75
CA VAL A 24 -4.25 -3.50 3.13
C VAL A 24 -4.48 -4.61 2.12
N SER A 25 -3.46 -4.86 1.29
CA SER A 25 -3.51 -5.88 0.25
C SER A 25 -2.33 -6.85 0.37
N GLY A 26 -2.58 -8.12 0.05
CA GLY A 26 -1.59 -9.18 0.06
C GLY A 26 -1.44 -9.78 -1.34
N VAL A 27 -0.23 -9.77 -1.88
CA VAL A 27 0.08 -10.30 -3.21
C VAL A 27 1.21 -11.32 -3.17
N SER A 28 1.18 -12.28 -4.11
CA SER A 28 2.16 -13.37 -4.17
C SER A 28 3.46 -13.00 -4.90
N ASN A 29 3.50 -11.86 -5.60
CA ASN A 29 4.64 -11.44 -6.40
C ASN A 29 4.80 -9.91 -6.41
N ILE A 30 6.03 -9.44 -6.61
CA ILE A 30 6.40 -8.02 -6.52
C ILE A 30 5.79 -7.22 -7.68
N GLU A 31 5.73 -7.77 -8.90
CA GLU A 31 5.19 -7.06 -10.07
C GLU A 31 3.71 -6.73 -9.90
N SER A 32 2.90 -7.71 -9.49
CA SER A 32 1.51 -7.51 -9.11
C SER A 32 1.40 -6.54 -7.93
N GLY A 33 2.28 -6.64 -6.93
CA GLY A 33 2.30 -5.70 -5.82
C GLY A 33 2.47 -4.24 -6.27
N LYS A 34 3.37 -4.00 -7.22
CA LYS A 34 3.58 -2.66 -7.79
C LYS A 34 2.34 -2.17 -8.53
N GLU A 35 1.66 -3.04 -9.27
CA GLU A 35 0.41 -2.68 -9.95
C GLU A 35 -0.70 -2.34 -8.94
N VAL A 36 -0.81 -3.16 -7.89
CA VAL A 36 -1.71 -2.97 -6.74
C VAL A 36 -1.40 -1.68 -5.98
N GLN A 37 -0.15 -1.25 -5.92
CA GLN A 37 0.21 0.04 -5.32
C GLN A 37 -0.11 1.21 -6.27
N LYS A 38 0.22 1.08 -7.54
CA LYS A 38 0.18 2.17 -8.52
C LYS A 38 -1.25 2.55 -8.91
N GLN A 39 -2.10 1.59 -9.26
CA GLN A 39 -3.46 1.91 -9.74
C GLN A 39 -4.31 2.65 -8.68
N PRO A 40 -4.32 2.24 -7.40
CA PRO A 40 -5.04 2.98 -6.36
C PRO A 40 -4.48 4.38 -6.12
N ILE A 41 -3.16 4.57 -6.20
CA ILE A 41 -2.55 5.92 -6.10
C ILE A 41 -3.07 6.82 -7.21
N GLU A 42 -3.06 6.35 -8.47
CA GLU A 42 -3.51 7.13 -9.63
C GLU A 42 -5.03 7.41 -9.56
N LEU A 43 -5.82 6.40 -9.22
CA LEU A 43 -7.27 6.51 -9.08
C LEU A 43 -7.67 7.50 -7.98
N LEU A 44 -7.09 7.38 -6.78
CA LEU A 44 -7.39 8.29 -5.68
C LEU A 44 -6.83 9.69 -5.91
N SER A 45 -5.70 9.82 -6.61
CA SER A 45 -5.18 11.12 -7.03
C SER A 45 -6.16 11.87 -7.94
N CYS A 46 -6.92 11.16 -8.78
CA CYS A 46 -7.98 11.76 -9.60
C CYS A 46 -9.13 12.30 -8.74
N ALA A 47 -9.36 11.73 -7.56
CA ALA A 47 -10.32 12.19 -6.56
C ALA A 47 -9.74 13.20 -5.56
N SER A 48 -8.51 13.69 -5.78
CA SER A 48 -7.77 14.55 -4.83
C SER A 48 -7.54 13.91 -3.45
N MET A 49 -7.54 12.57 -3.39
CA MET A 49 -7.20 11.79 -2.21
C MET A 49 -5.78 11.24 -2.36
N LYS A 50 -4.99 11.29 -1.28
CA LYS A 50 -3.58 10.84 -1.31
C LYS A 50 -3.35 9.71 -0.31
N LEU A 51 -3.06 8.52 -0.83
CA LEU A 51 -2.51 7.42 -0.03
C LEU A 51 -1.09 7.78 0.44
N ASN A 52 -0.82 7.53 1.72
CA ASN A 52 0.46 7.84 2.36
C ASN A 52 0.83 6.74 3.36
N LYS A 53 2.05 6.83 3.91
CA LYS A 53 2.59 5.88 4.92
C LYS A 53 2.63 4.43 4.43
N TRP A 54 3.04 4.23 3.18
CA TRP A 54 3.18 2.91 2.58
C TRP A 54 4.17 2.04 3.35
N SER A 55 3.72 0.84 3.70
CA SER A 55 4.50 -0.14 4.45
C SER A 55 4.38 -1.49 3.76
N SER A 56 5.47 -2.26 3.73
CA SER A 56 5.51 -3.59 3.10
C SER A 56 6.57 -4.44 3.79
N ASN A 57 6.38 -5.76 3.79
CA ASN A 57 7.40 -6.73 4.17
C ASN A 57 8.49 -6.92 3.08
N CYS A 58 8.29 -6.34 1.89
CA CYS A 58 9.25 -6.36 0.80
C CYS A 58 9.89 -4.97 0.63
N LYS A 59 11.22 -4.90 0.69
CA LYS A 59 11.95 -3.63 0.48
C LYS A 59 11.74 -3.05 -0.91
N ASP A 60 11.68 -3.90 -1.93
CA ASP A 60 11.57 -3.47 -3.33
C ASP A 60 10.23 -2.79 -3.63
N MET A 61 9.20 -3.08 -2.82
CA MET A 61 7.90 -2.40 -2.88
C MET A 61 7.93 -0.95 -2.40
N LEU A 62 8.90 -0.58 -1.54
CA LEU A 62 9.02 0.77 -1.00
C LEU A 62 10.04 1.62 -1.75
N GLN A 63 11.03 1.00 -2.41
CA GLN A 63 12.11 1.71 -3.12
C GLN A 63 11.62 2.62 -4.24
N GLU A 64 10.50 2.31 -4.88
CA GLU A 64 9.94 3.13 -5.97
C GLU A 64 9.12 4.32 -5.46
N LEU A 65 8.81 4.36 -4.17
CA LEU A 65 8.08 5.44 -3.56
C LEU A 65 9.02 6.54 -3.04
N PRO A 66 8.61 7.82 -3.12
CA PRO A 66 9.28 8.91 -2.42
C PRO A 66 9.43 8.59 -0.93
N TYR A 67 10.55 9.00 -0.33
CA TYR A 67 10.85 8.70 1.07
C TYR A 67 9.74 9.19 2.02
N GLU A 68 9.12 10.33 1.72
CA GLU A 68 8.04 10.94 2.51
C GLU A 68 6.71 10.18 2.41
N ALA A 69 6.56 9.33 1.39
CA ALA A 69 5.39 8.49 1.21
C ALA A 69 5.54 7.12 1.91
N GLN A 70 6.76 6.73 2.28
CA GLN A 70 7.03 5.50 3.02
C GLN A 70 6.65 5.67 4.50
N GLY A 71 5.88 4.74 5.03
CA GLY A 71 5.51 4.65 6.45
C GLY A 71 6.40 3.71 7.25
N TYR A 72 7.31 3.01 6.58
CA TYR A 72 8.27 2.08 7.15
C TYR A 72 9.60 2.18 6.42
N HIS A 73 10.71 2.23 7.14
CA HIS A 73 12.04 2.24 6.53
C HIS A 73 12.88 1.05 7.00
N PHE A 74 13.27 0.21 6.04
CA PHE A 74 14.04 -1.02 6.29
C PHE A 74 15.47 -0.78 6.82
N ASP A 75 15.99 0.44 6.70
CA ASP A 75 17.30 0.86 7.19
C ASP A 75 17.28 1.29 8.67
N ARG A 76 16.10 1.50 9.25
CA ARG A 76 15.92 1.78 10.68
C ARG A 76 15.51 0.48 11.37
N ASP A 77 16.44 -0.14 12.07
CA ASP A 77 16.13 -1.30 12.90
C ASP A 77 15.04 -0.93 13.93
N GLU A 78 14.04 -1.79 14.07
CA GLU A 78 12.92 -1.73 15.04
C GLU A 78 11.69 -0.87 14.71
N GLU A 79 11.56 -0.28 13.53
CA GLU A 79 10.28 0.38 13.19
C GLU A 79 9.13 -0.65 13.16
N LYS A 80 8.06 -0.37 13.91
CA LYS A 80 6.82 -1.15 13.91
C LYS A 80 5.71 -0.30 13.32
N VAL A 81 4.89 -0.90 12.47
CA VAL A 81 3.77 -0.25 11.81
C VAL A 81 2.52 -0.52 12.63
N LYS A 82 1.78 0.53 12.97
CA LYS A 82 0.44 0.40 13.56
C LYS A 82 -0.59 0.43 12.45
N THR A 83 -1.38 -0.63 12.32
CA THR A 83 -2.48 -0.71 11.35
C THR A 83 -3.62 -1.48 11.99
N LEU A 84 -4.87 -1.03 11.81
CA LEU A 84 -6.08 -1.71 12.32
C LEU A 84 -6.05 -2.03 13.84
N GLY A 85 -5.30 -1.27 14.64
CA GLY A 85 -5.13 -1.51 16.09
C GLY A 85 -4.09 -2.60 16.44
N LEU A 86 -3.43 -3.19 15.44
CA LEU A 86 -2.35 -4.17 15.58
C LEU A 86 -0.98 -3.51 15.38
N ILE A 87 0.08 -4.20 15.86
CA ILE A 87 1.46 -3.75 15.71
C ILE A 87 2.20 -4.75 14.82
N TRP A 88 2.36 -4.41 13.55
CA TRP A 88 3.06 -5.25 12.58
C TRP A 88 4.56 -4.90 12.50
N ASN A 89 5.40 -5.92 12.41
CA ASN A 89 6.81 -5.83 12.07
C ASN A 89 6.99 -6.27 10.62
N PRO A 90 7.15 -5.34 9.65
CA PRO A 90 7.22 -5.71 8.24
C PRO A 90 8.45 -6.56 7.91
N LYS A 91 9.58 -6.35 8.58
CA LYS A 91 10.84 -7.09 8.31
C LYS A 91 10.75 -8.58 8.66
N HIS A 92 9.98 -8.94 9.69
CA HIS A 92 9.81 -10.34 10.12
C HIS A 92 8.44 -10.91 9.77
N ASP A 93 7.53 -10.06 9.31
CA ASP A 93 6.14 -10.38 9.00
C ASP A 93 5.37 -10.97 10.20
N ILE A 94 5.44 -10.26 11.35
CA ILE A 94 4.84 -10.68 12.63
C ILE A 94 3.96 -9.54 13.18
N PHE A 95 2.76 -9.87 13.69
CA PHE A 95 1.80 -8.95 14.31
C PHE A 95 1.83 -8.97 15.85
#